data_AF-A0A7W1NS27-F1
#
_entry.id   AF-A0A7W1NS27-F1
#
_cell.length_a   1.000
_cell.length_b   1.000
_cell.length_c   1.000
_cell.angle_alpha   90.00
_cell.angle_beta   90.00
_cell.angle_gamma   90.00
#
_symmetry.space_group_name_H-M   'P 1'
#
loop_
_entity.id
_entity.type
_entity.pdbx_description
1 polymer ?
#
loop_
_entity_poly.entity_id
_entity_poly.type
_entity_poly.pdbx_seq_one_letter_code
_entity_poly.pdbx_strand_id
1 'polypeptide(L)'
;MTQSNTLSSAPVTRNPLDIVILFIASRFGDKAKEVERFLKFMIVGVIGFIVDFGTVTILQATILPPTNKSGDRLIANVILATSIAFIAALISNFTWNRIWTYPDSRSRSARQQLFMFAFISLVGWLGRTIWITTAYHFLGNMFMPLFLPLVRLFRAGYIPSIAADDKLGTMIAMVIGVIVVTFWNFFANRRWTYNDVDSK
;
A
#
# COMPACT_ATOMS: atom_id res chain seq x y z
N MET A 1 48.88 4.77 -22.05
CA MET A 1 48.10 4.52 -20.82
C MET A 1 47.11 5.65 -20.64
N THR A 2 45.83 5.37 -20.83
CA THR A 2 44.68 6.22 -20.45
C THR A 2 43.44 5.32 -20.54
N GLN A 3 43.03 4.73 -19.41
CA GLN A 3 41.78 5.03 -18.68
C GLN A 3 40.54 5.09 -19.59
N SER A 4 39.45 4.37 -19.37
CA SER A 4 39.05 3.38 -18.36
C SER A 4 37.68 2.88 -18.81
N ASN A 5 37.48 1.57 -18.78
CA ASN A 5 36.23 0.89 -19.12
C ASN A 5 35.00 1.53 -18.46
N THR A 6 34.17 2.23 -19.24
CA THR A 6 32.78 2.47 -18.89
C THR A 6 32.03 1.17 -19.11
N LEU A 7 32.12 0.26 -18.15
CA LEU A 7 31.20 -0.87 -18.06
C LEU A 7 29.81 -0.28 -17.80
N SER A 8 29.07 -0.04 -18.88
CA SER A 8 27.62 0.00 -18.86
C SER A 8 27.16 -1.37 -18.38
N SER A 9 27.04 -1.53 -17.05
CA SER A 9 26.39 -2.71 -16.50
C SER A 9 24.91 -2.56 -16.81
N ALA A 10 24.47 -3.19 -17.91
CA ALA A 10 23.07 -3.36 -18.20
C ALA A 10 22.35 -3.81 -16.91
N PRO A 11 21.22 -3.19 -16.54
CA PRO A 11 20.52 -3.57 -15.33
C PRO A 11 20.18 -5.05 -15.42
N VAL A 12 20.71 -5.84 -14.48
CA VAL A 12 20.43 -7.27 -14.40
C VAL A 12 18.94 -7.41 -14.06
N THR A 13 18.12 -7.67 -15.06
CA THR A 13 16.70 -7.97 -14.89
C THR A 13 16.58 -9.28 -14.13
N ARG A 14 16.05 -9.24 -12.90
CA ARG A 14 15.92 -10.45 -12.06
C ARG A 14 14.59 -11.17 -12.32
N ASN A 15 13.59 -10.47 -12.86
CA ASN A 15 12.27 -11.03 -13.16
C ASN A 15 11.60 -10.29 -14.37
N PRO A 16 10.50 -10.82 -14.95
CA PRO A 16 9.85 -10.19 -16.10
C PRO A 16 9.18 -8.84 -15.78
N LEU A 17 8.81 -8.58 -14.51
CA LEU A 17 8.25 -7.30 -14.10
C LEU A 17 9.31 -6.19 -14.17
N ASP A 18 10.58 -6.50 -13.90
CA ASP A 18 11.69 -5.54 -14.00
C ASP A 18 11.78 -4.93 -15.41
N ILE A 19 11.45 -5.69 -16.46
CA ILE A 19 11.50 -5.19 -17.84
C ILE A 19 10.52 -4.01 -18.03
N VAL A 20 9.27 -4.20 -17.60
CA VAL A 20 8.23 -3.17 -17.73
C VAL A 20 8.55 -1.98 -16.81
N ILE A 21 9.01 -2.25 -15.59
CA ILE A 21 9.37 -1.22 -14.62
C ILE A 21 10.53 -0.37 -15.14
N LEU A 22 11.60 -0.99 -15.61
CA LEU A 22 12.78 -0.30 -16.14
C LEU A 22 12.44 0.47 -17.42
N PHE A 23 11.59 -0.06 -18.29
CA PHE A 23 11.11 0.65 -19.46
C PHE A 23 10.40 1.95 -19.07
N ILE A 24 9.48 1.90 -18.10
CA ILE A 24 8.78 3.11 -17.61
C ILE A 24 9.76 4.05 -16.90
N ALA A 25 10.58 3.53 -15.99
CA ALA A 25 11.52 4.29 -15.19
C ALA A 25 12.56 5.03 -16.03
N SER A 26 13.07 4.41 -17.10
CA SER A 26 14.06 5.00 -18.02
C SER A 26 13.57 6.31 -18.67
N ARG A 27 12.25 6.52 -18.76
CA ARG A 27 11.66 7.76 -19.29
C ARG A 27 11.89 8.99 -18.40
N PHE A 28 12.36 8.80 -17.16
CA PHE A 28 12.52 9.85 -16.16
C PHE A 28 13.98 10.33 -15.98
N GLY A 29 14.88 9.98 -16.92
CA GLY A 29 16.27 10.47 -16.93
C GLY A 29 17.00 10.22 -15.61
N ASP A 30 17.53 11.29 -15.01
CA ASP A 30 18.28 11.24 -13.74
C ASP A 30 17.47 10.70 -12.55
N LYS A 31 16.14 10.66 -12.65
CA LYS A 31 15.25 10.12 -11.61
C LYS A 31 14.89 8.64 -11.83
N ALA A 32 15.34 8.01 -12.90
CA ALA A 32 14.94 6.66 -13.28
C ALA A 32 15.07 5.66 -12.13
N LYS A 33 16.18 5.68 -11.40
CA LYS A 33 16.42 4.75 -10.27
C LYS A 33 15.41 4.90 -9.13
N GLU A 34 15.02 6.14 -8.79
CA GLU A 34 14.01 6.38 -7.75
C GLU A 34 12.60 6.03 -8.22
N VAL A 35 12.30 6.24 -9.52
CA VAL A 35 11.04 5.79 -10.12
C VAL A 35 10.96 4.27 -10.14
N GLU A 36 12.04 3.56 -10.49
CA GLU A 36 12.12 2.10 -10.43
C GLU A 36 11.79 1.59 -9.02
N ARG A 37 12.44 2.16 -8.00
CA ARG A 37 12.19 1.83 -6.58
C ARG A 37 10.73 2.10 -6.20
N PHE A 38 10.17 3.21 -6.64
CA PHE A 38 8.76 3.55 -6.35
C PHE A 38 7.79 2.56 -7.01
N LEU A 39 8.00 2.21 -8.28
CA LEU A 39 7.19 1.24 -9.00
C LEU A 39 7.26 -0.15 -8.34
N LYS A 40 8.47 -0.61 -7.97
CA LYS A 40 8.65 -1.86 -7.22
C LYS A 40 7.93 -1.81 -5.88
N PHE A 41 8.08 -0.71 -5.14
CA PHE A 41 7.40 -0.50 -3.86
C PHE A 41 5.88 -0.59 -3.98
N MET A 42 5.29 0.01 -5.03
CA MET A 42 3.85 -0.10 -5.29
C MET A 42 3.41 -1.53 -5.59
N ILE A 43 4.16 -2.27 -6.43
CA ILE A 43 3.87 -3.67 -6.73
C ILE A 43 3.92 -4.52 -5.46
N VAL A 44 4.95 -4.32 -4.64
CA VAL A 44 5.05 -4.98 -3.33
C VAL A 44 3.84 -4.64 -2.46
N GLY A 45 3.43 -3.37 -2.41
CA GLY A 45 2.22 -2.95 -1.70
C GLY A 45 0.95 -3.70 -2.16
N VAL A 46 0.77 -3.89 -3.47
CA VAL A 46 -0.35 -4.67 -4.03
C VAL A 46 -0.26 -6.15 -3.61
N ILE A 47 0.93 -6.74 -3.64
CA ILE A 47 1.14 -8.12 -3.14
C ILE A 47 0.74 -8.20 -1.66
N GLY A 48 1.16 -7.24 -0.83
CA GLY A 48 0.75 -7.18 0.57
C GLY A 48 -0.76 -7.07 0.76
N PHE A 49 -1.45 -6.26 -0.04
CA PHE A 49 -2.90 -6.18 -0.02
C PHE A 49 -3.57 -7.52 -0.34
N ILE A 50 -3.08 -8.23 -1.36
CA ILE A 50 -3.60 -9.57 -1.73
C ILE A 50 -3.37 -10.56 -0.58
N VAL A 51 -2.18 -10.53 0.05
CA VAL A 51 -1.87 -11.38 1.20
C VAL A 51 -2.80 -11.06 2.38
N ASP A 52 -3.02 -9.78 2.69
CA ASP A 52 -3.90 -9.34 3.78
C ASP A 52 -5.35 -9.78 3.54
N PHE A 53 -5.92 -9.35 2.42
CA PHE A 53 -7.31 -9.65 2.05
C PHE A 53 -7.55 -11.15 1.92
N GLY A 54 -6.63 -11.87 1.26
CA GLY A 54 -6.71 -13.32 1.10
C GLY A 54 -6.63 -14.05 2.45
N THR A 55 -5.71 -13.64 3.33
CA THR A 55 -5.55 -14.26 4.66
C THR A 55 -6.77 -14.03 5.53
N VAL A 56 -7.30 -12.80 5.61
CA VAL A 56 -8.55 -12.53 6.36
C VAL A 56 -9.69 -13.39 5.82
N THR A 57 -9.84 -13.45 4.49
CA THR A 57 -10.92 -14.20 3.84
C THR A 57 -10.83 -15.69 4.15
N ILE A 58 -9.65 -16.30 4.05
CA ILE A 58 -9.44 -17.72 4.32
C ILE A 58 -9.66 -18.01 5.81
N LEU A 59 -9.10 -17.21 6.72
CA LEU A 59 -9.24 -17.41 8.16
C LEU A 59 -10.71 -17.30 8.59
N GLN A 60 -11.43 -16.30 8.10
CA GLN A 60 -12.84 -16.11 8.42
C GLN A 60 -13.76 -17.16 7.78
N ALA A 61 -13.37 -17.73 6.63
CA ALA A 61 -14.10 -18.82 6.01
C ALA A 61 -13.87 -20.19 6.68
N THR A 62 -12.79 -20.34 7.47
CA THR A 62 -12.35 -21.66 7.98
C THR A 62 -12.32 -21.72 9.51
N ILE A 63 -11.30 -21.12 10.14
CA ILE A 63 -10.96 -21.35 11.55
C ILE A 63 -11.37 -20.22 12.49
N LEU A 64 -11.60 -19.00 11.97
CA LEU A 64 -11.94 -17.80 12.74
C LEU A 64 -13.18 -17.11 12.18
N PRO A 65 -14.35 -17.78 12.12
CA PRO A 65 -15.56 -17.19 11.57
C PRO A 65 -15.97 -15.93 12.34
N PRO A 66 -16.45 -14.88 11.66
CA PRO A 66 -16.82 -13.61 12.29
C PRO A 66 -18.14 -13.70 13.07
N THR A 67 -18.95 -14.72 12.81
CA THR A 67 -20.23 -14.98 13.47
C THR A 67 -20.38 -16.46 13.81
N ASN A 68 -21.03 -16.77 14.93
CA ASN A 68 -21.40 -18.15 15.26
C ASN A 68 -22.63 -18.60 14.45
N LYS A 69 -23.05 -19.87 14.62
CA LYS A 69 -24.24 -20.43 13.97
C LYS A 69 -25.56 -19.76 14.40
N SER A 70 -25.57 -19.11 15.56
CA SER A 70 -26.72 -18.39 16.12
C SER A 70 -26.82 -16.94 15.63
N GLY A 71 -25.82 -16.45 14.90
CA GLY A 71 -25.75 -15.07 14.40
C GLY A 71 -25.05 -14.08 15.32
N ASP A 72 -24.50 -14.52 16.45
CA ASP A 72 -23.76 -13.65 17.37
C ASP A 72 -22.40 -13.28 16.80
N ARG A 73 -22.00 -12.02 16.98
CA ARG A 73 -20.74 -11.46 16.48
C ARG A 73 -19.56 -11.92 17.35
N LEU A 74 -18.59 -12.58 16.74
CA LEU A 74 -17.36 -13.04 17.38
C LEU A 74 -16.25 -12.02 17.17
N ILE A 75 -16.29 -10.92 17.93
CA ILE A 75 -15.36 -9.80 17.80
C ILE A 75 -13.90 -10.25 17.95
N ALA A 76 -13.63 -11.18 18.89
CA ALA A 76 -12.29 -11.74 19.09
C ALA A 76 -11.76 -12.44 17.83
N ASN A 77 -12.58 -13.21 17.12
CA ASN A 77 -12.17 -13.88 15.88
C ASN A 77 -11.82 -12.88 14.78
N VAL A 78 -12.62 -11.81 14.66
CA VAL A 78 -12.34 -10.74 13.69
C VAL A 78 -10.99 -10.08 14.00
N ILE A 79 -10.76 -9.68 15.26
CA ILE A 79 -9.50 -9.06 15.69
C ILE A 79 -8.31 -9.98 15.41
N LEU A 80 -8.42 -11.27 15.74
CA LEU A 80 -7.35 -12.24 15.50
C LEU A 80 -7.07 -12.43 14.00
N ALA A 81 -8.12 -12.64 13.19
CA ALA A 81 -7.96 -12.84 11.75
C ALA A 81 -7.32 -11.62 11.07
N THR A 82 -7.79 -10.41 11.38
CA THR A 82 -7.24 -9.18 10.81
C THR A 82 -5.82 -8.90 11.32
N SER A 83 -5.50 -9.22 12.56
CA SER A 83 -4.15 -9.03 13.11
C SER A 83 -3.13 -9.98 12.47
N ILE A 84 -3.50 -11.26 12.29
CA ILE A 84 -2.64 -12.26 11.63
C ILE A 84 -2.40 -11.85 10.18
N ALA A 85 -3.45 -11.47 9.46
CA ALA A 85 -3.36 -11.04 8.08
C ALA A 85 -2.47 -9.79 7.92
N PHE A 86 -2.65 -8.79 8.79
CA PHE A 86 -1.84 -7.58 8.79
C PHE A 86 -0.36 -7.90 9.02
N ILE A 87 -0.03 -8.76 9.99
CA ILE A 87 1.35 -9.17 10.27
C ILE A 87 1.94 -9.94 9.07
N ALA A 88 1.18 -10.85 8.46
CA ALA A 88 1.61 -11.60 7.29
C ALA A 88 1.90 -10.67 6.09
N ALA A 89 1.03 -9.70 5.83
CA ALA A 89 1.20 -8.70 4.80
C ALA A 89 2.39 -7.77 5.07
N LEU A 90 2.59 -7.35 6.33
CA LEU A 90 3.72 -6.53 6.75
C LEU A 90 5.06 -7.25 6.52
N ILE A 91 5.15 -8.52 6.92
CA ILE A 91 6.34 -9.35 6.73
C ILE A 91 6.60 -9.60 5.24
N SER A 92 5.55 -9.90 4.47
CA SER A 92 5.63 -10.05 3.01
C SER A 92 6.19 -8.79 2.37
N ASN A 93 5.59 -7.63 2.67
CA ASN A 93 6.02 -6.35 2.13
C ASN A 93 7.45 -6.00 2.51
N PHE A 94 7.83 -6.19 3.77
CA PHE A 94 9.20 -5.97 4.21
C PHE A 94 10.19 -6.87 3.47
N THR A 95 9.85 -8.14 3.33
CA THR A 95 10.72 -9.14 2.69
C THR A 95 10.96 -8.77 1.23
N TRP A 96 9.90 -8.52 0.46
CA TRP A 96 10.01 -8.12 -0.94
C TRP A 96 10.71 -6.77 -1.12
N ASN A 97 10.42 -5.80 -0.26
CA ASN A 97 11.12 -4.51 -0.31
C ASN A 97 12.63 -4.68 -0.06
N ARG A 98 13.03 -5.53 0.88
CA ARG A 98 14.44 -5.74 1.20
C ARG A 98 15.19 -6.56 0.13
N ILE A 99 14.56 -7.55 -0.48
CA ILE A 99 15.25 -8.42 -1.47
C ILE A 99 15.17 -7.89 -2.91
N TRP A 100 14.15 -7.09 -3.24
CA TRP A 100 13.89 -6.67 -4.62
C TRP A 100 13.86 -5.15 -4.83
N THR A 101 13.24 -4.39 -3.93
CA THR A 101 13.17 -2.91 -4.07
C THR A 101 14.47 -2.23 -3.64
N TYR A 102 15.06 -2.69 -2.53
CA TYR A 102 16.28 -2.17 -1.93
C TYR A 102 17.31 -3.29 -1.67
N PRO A 103 17.71 -4.06 -2.71
CA PRO A 103 18.62 -5.20 -2.54
C PRO A 103 19.96 -4.82 -1.92
N ASP A 104 20.44 -3.59 -2.18
CA ASP A 104 21.75 -3.11 -1.77
C ASP A 104 21.77 -2.56 -0.33
N SER A 105 20.59 -2.37 0.30
CA SER A 105 20.46 -1.88 1.67
C SER A 105 20.73 -2.99 2.69
N ARG A 106 22.01 -3.33 2.88
CA ARG A 106 22.47 -4.46 3.69
C ARG A 106 23.35 -4.07 4.88
N SER A 107 23.59 -2.78 5.11
CA SER A 107 24.44 -2.33 6.23
C SER A 107 23.80 -2.62 7.59
N ARG A 108 22.46 -2.60 7.67
CA ARG A 108 21.70 -2.84 8.90
C ARG A 108 21.13 -4.25 8.97
N SER A 109 20.95 -4.73 10.21
CA SER A 109 20.33 -6.02 10.45
C SER A 109 18.87 -6.06 9.97
N ALA A 110 18.41 -7.26 9.58
CA ALA A 110 17.04 -7.49 9.14
C ALA A 110 15.99 -7.02 10.16
N ARG A 111 16.25 -7.31 11.43
CA ARG A 111 15.33 -7.01 12.53
C ARG A 111 15.17 -5.51 12.72
N GLN A 112 16.28 -4.76 12.71
CA GLN A 112 16.24 -3.30 12.81
C GLN A 112 15.44 -2.69 11.65
N GLN A 113 15.72 -3.08 10.40
CA GLN A 113 14.97 -2.58 9.25
C GLN A 113 13.48 -2.95 9.31
N LEU A 114 13.15 -4.15 9.81
CA LEU A 114 11.75 -4.56 10.00
C LEU A 114 11.03 -3.66 11.01
N PHE A 115 11.65 -3.36 12.15
CA PHE A 115 11.06 -2.47 13.15
C PHE A 115 10.85 -1.05 12.59
N MET A 116 11.83 -0.51 11.87
CA MET A 116 11.72 0.79 11.21
C MET A 116 10.59 0.80 10.17
N PHE A 117 10.54 -0.22 9.31
CA PHE A 117 9.50 -0.38 8.30
C PHE A 117 8.11 -0.50 8.93
N ALA A 118 7.97 -1.31 9.98
CA ALA A 118 6.74 -1.49 10.73
C ALA A 118 6.27 -0.19 11.37
N PHE A 119 7.17 0.55 12.03
CA PHE A 119 6.85 1.83 12.65
C PHE A 119 6.37 2.85 11.62
N ILE A 120 7.07 3.02 10.50
CA ILE A 120 6.67 3.94 9.42
C ILE A 120 5.30 3.57 8.88
N SER A 121 5.07 2.28 8.64
CA SER A 121 3.80 1.76 8.11
C SER A 121 2.65 2.01 9.08
N LEU A 122 2.90 1.85 10.39
CA LEU A 122 1.92 2.13 11.44
C LEU A 122 1.58 3.62 11.51
N VAL A 123 2.58 4.50 11.44
CA VAL A 123 2.36 5.97 11.39
C VAL A 123 1.54 6.35 10.16
N GLY A 124 1.85 5.78 9.00
CA GLY A 124 1.08 5.98 7.78
C GLY A 124 -0.38 5.54 7.94
N TRP A 125 -0.60 4.34 8.49
CA TRP A 125 -1.94 3.82 8.76
C TRP A 125 -2.74 4.72 9.72
N LEU A 126 -2.14 5.19 10.80
CA LEU A 126 -2.76 6.14 11.73
C LEU A 126 -3.13 7.45 11.04
N GLY A 127 -2.21 8.03 10.26
CA GLY A 127 -2.44 9.26 9.51
C GLY A 127 -3.61 9.13 8.52
N ARG A 128 -3.67 8.03 7.77
CA ARG A 128 -4.81 7.73 6.88
C ARG A 128 -6.11 7.55 7.65
N THR A 129 -6.07 6.90 8.80
CA THR A 129 -7.28 6.68 9.61
C THR A 129 -7.84 8.00 10.10
N ILE A 130 -7.00 8.88 10.65
CA ILE A 130 -7.37 10.24 11.07
C ILE A 130 -7.95 11.02 9.88
N TRP A 131 -7.28 11.00 8.73
CA TRP A 131 -7.77 11.64 7.51
C TRP A 131 -9.17 11.15 7.11
N ILE A 132 -9.38 9.84 7.01
CA ILE A 132 -10.68 9.29 6.62
C ILE A 132 -11.76 9.71 7.62
N THR A 133 -11.51 9.55 8.93
CA THR A 133 -12.49 9.86 9.97
C THR A 133 -12.87 11.34 10.06
N THR A 134 -11.99 12.25 9.59
CA THR A 134 -12.25 13.70 9.63
C THR A 134 -12.79 14.23 8.31
N ALA A 135 -12.42 13.62 7.17
CA ALA A 135 -12.77 14.13 5.84
C ALA A 135 -14.06 13.53 5.25
N TYR A 136 -14.51 12.34 5.69
CA TYR A 136 -15.56 11.61 4.97
C TYR A 136 -16.87 12.40 4.82
N HIS A 137 -17.38 13.01 5.89
CA HIS A 137 -18.63 13.79 5.85
C HIS A 137 -18.54 14.96 4.87
N PHE A 138 -17.43 15.72 4.94
CA PHE A 138 -17.20 16.88 4.08
C PHE A 138 -17.12 16.47 2.60
N LEU A 139 -16.33 15.43 2.29
CA LEU A 139 -16.16 14.95 0.93
C LEU A 139 -17.46 14.35 0.38
N GLY A 140 -18.23 13.64 1.21
CA GLY A 140 -19.53 13.09 0.84
C GLY A 140 -20.50 14.16 0.36
N ASN A 141 -20.71 15.20 1.18
CA ASN A 141 -21.59 16.31 0.84
C ASN A 141 -21.10 17.10 -0.38
N MET A 142 -19.79 17.29 -0.51
CA MET A 142 -19.20 18.02 -1.63
C MET A 142 -19.33 17.28 -2.96
N PHE A 143 -19.15 15.96 -2.97
CA PHE A 143 -19.12 15.16 -4.20
C PHE A 143 -20.46 14.49 -4.55
N MET A 144 -21.39 14.31 -3.61
CA MET A 144 -22.68 13.68 -3.92
C MET A 144 -23.41 14.35 -5.11
N PRO A 145 -23.51 15.69 -5.21
CA PRO A 145 -24.18 16.32 -6.35
C PRO A 145 -23.54 15.96 -7.71
N LEU A 146 -22.22 15.74 -7.74
CA LEU A 146 -21.48 15.34 -8.93
C LEU A 146 -21.75 13.88 -9.32
N PHE A 147 -21.85 12.97 -8.34
CA PHE A 147 -22.05 11.54 -8.58
C PHE A 147 -23.52 11.14 -8.71
N LEU A 148 -24.45 11.96 -8.22
CA LEU A 148 -25.89 11.65 -8.22
C LEU A 148 -26.46 11.35 -9.63
N PRO A 149 -26.13 12.11 -10.70
CA PRO A 149 -26.58 11.79 -12.05
C PRO A 149 -26.11 10.39 -12.50
N LEU A 150 -24.87 10.02 -12.20
CA LEU A 150 -24.30 8.72 -12.53
C LEU A 150 -25.01 7.59 -11.77
N VAL A 151 -25.28 7.76 -10.47
CA VAL A 151 -26.04 6.78 -9.68
C VAL A 151 -27.44 6.59 -10.23
N ARG A 152 -28.09 7.67 -10.67
CA ARG A 152 -29.44 7.63 -11.24
C ARG A 152 -29.52 6.90 -12.59
N LEU A 153 -28.42 6.74 -13.32
CA LEU A 153 -28.38 5.88 -14.51
C LEU A 153 -28.67 4.42 -14.17
N PHE A 154 -28.19 3.94 -13.01
CA PHE A 154 -28.39 2.56 -12.55
C PHE A 154 -29.58 2.41 -11.60
N ARG A 155 -29.96 3.49 -10.90
CA ARG A 155 -31.06 3.53 -9.94
C ARG A 155 -31.91 4.78 -10.13
N ALA A 156 -32.83 4.73 -11.09
CA ALA A 156 -33.77 5.82 -11.36
C ALA A 156 -34.55 6.21 -10.10
N GLY A 157 -34.70 7.51 -9.84
CA GLY A 157 -35.40 8.03 -8.66
C GLY A 157 -34.62 7.94 -7.34
N TYR A 158 -33.32 7.61 -7.37
CA TYR A 158 -32.51 7.60 -6.16
C TYR A 158 -32.43 8.99 -5.50
N ILE A 159 -32.75 9.01 -4.20
CA ILE A 159 -32.63 10.16 -3.30
C ILE A 159 -31.52 9.81 -2.29
N PRO A 160 -30.41 10.55 -2.26
CA PRO A 160 -29.33 10.33 -1.30
C PRO A 160 -29.83 10.50 0.13
N SER A 161 -29.43 9.59 1.01
CA SER A 161 -29.53 9.78 2.46
C SER A 161 -28.18 10.25 3.00
N ILE A 162 -28.16 10.82 4.21
CA ILE A 162 -26.92 11.21 4.91
C ILE A 162 -25.91 10.05 4.93
N ALA A 163 -26.39 8.84 5.24
CA ALA A 163 -25.54 7.65 5.24
C ALA A 163 -24.98 7.28 3.86
N ALA A 164 -25.63 7.67 2.76
CA ALA A 164 -25.11 7.46 1.42
C ALA A 164 -24.03 8.48 1.07
N ASP A 165 -24.23 9.74 1.45
CA ASP A 165 -23.24 10.80 1.30
C ASP A 165 -21.95 10.40 2.02
N ASP A 166 -22.07 9.91 3.25
CA ASP A 166 -20.94 9.49 4.08
C ASP A 166 -20.21 8.26 3.53
N LYS A 167 -20.95 7.32 2.92
CA LYS A 167 -20.35 6.17 2.25
C LYS A 167 -19.51 6.62 1.05
N LEU A 168 -20.06 7.49 0.21
CA LEU A 168 -19.32 8.06 -0.93
C LEU A 168 -18.08 8.82 -0.43
N GLY A 169 -18.26 9.67 0.58
CA GLY A 169 -17.18 10.42 1.20
C GLY A 169 -16.09 9.53 1.78
N THR A 170 -16.46 8.43 2.43
CA THR A 170 -15.51 7.44 2.97
C THR A 170 -14.71 6.78 1.84
N MET A 171 -15.34 6.40 0.73
CA MET A 171 -14.64 5.81 -0.42
C MET A 171 -13.64 6.79 -1.04
N ILE A 172 -14.04 8.04 -1.23
CA ILE A 172 -13.16 9.10 -1.77
C ILE A 172 -12.00 9.37 -0.81
N ALA A 173 -12.29 9.57 0.48
CA ALA A 173 -11.29 9.79 1.51
C ALA A 173 -10.29 8.62 1.58
N MET A 174 -10.79 7.39 1.43
CA MET A 174 -9.99 6.18 1.45
C MET A 174 -9.02 6.12 0.26
N VAL A 175 -9.47 6.43 -0.96
CA VAL A 175 -8.60 6.47 -2.15
C VAL A 175 -7.48 7.50 -1.97
N ILE A 176 -7.85 8.73 -1.58
CA ILE A 176 -6.87 9.81 -1.33
C ILE A 176 -5.89 9.38 -0.23
N GLY A 177 -6.40 8.85 0.89
CA GLY A 177 -5.59 8.42 2.01
C GLY A 177 -4.62 7.30 1.65
N VAL A 178 -5.02 6.33 0.82
CA VAL A 178 -4.12 5.27 0.33
C VAL A 178 -3.02 5.84 -0.55
N ILE A 179 -3.33 6.78 -1.46
CA ILE A 179 -2.33 7.43 -2.32
C ILE A 179 -1.30 8.16 -1.45
N VAL A 180 -1.76 9.01 -0.53
CA VAL A 180 -0.89 9.80 0.35
C VAL A 180 -0.03 8.90 1.22
N VAL A 181 -0.61 7.86 1.83
CA VAL A 181 0.14 6.91 2.67
C VAL A 181 1.14 6.10 1.86
N THR A 182 0.87 5.80 0.59
CA THR A 182 1.82 5.09 -0.27
C THR A 182 3.06 5.94 -0.51
N PHE A 183 2.89 7.24 -0.78
CA PHE A 183 4.01 8.18 -0.88
C PHE A 183 4.74 8.34 0.45
N TRP A 184 4.02 8.52 1.57
CA TRP A 184 4.61 8.56 2.90
C TRP A 184 5.48 7.33 3.17
N ASN A 185 4.91 6.13 3.00
CA ASN A 185 5.59 4.88 3.25
C ASN A 185 6.81 4.72 2.36
N PHE A 186 6.72 5.05 1.07
CA PHE A 186 7.86 4.99 0.17
C PHE A 186 8.98 5.94 0.61
N PHE A 187 8.66 7.23 0.76
CA PHE A 187 9.65 8.26 1.02
C PHE A 187 10.27 8.18 2.41
N ALA A 188 9.47 7.85 3.43
CA ALA A 188 9.96 7.66 4.78
C ALA A 188 10.87 6.44 4.85
N ASN A 189 10.48 5.30 4.24
CA ASN A 189 11.36 4.12 4.21
C ASN A 189 12.64 4.39 3.41
N ARG A 190 12.54 5.09 2.28
CA ARG A 190 13.70 5.46 1.46
C ARG A 190 14.73 6.31 2.22
N ARG A 191 14.25 7.26 3.03
CA ARG A 191 15.11 8.20 3.78
C ARG A 191 15.57 7.68 5.14
N TRP A 192 14.81 6.77 5.75
CA TRP A 192 15.09 6.30 7.12
C TRP A 192 15.47 4.82 7.17
N THR A 193 14.61 3.92 6.71
CA THR A 193 14.83 2.46 6.77
C THR A 193 15.99 2.01 5.88
N TYR A 194 15.98 2.47 4.62
CA TYR A 194 16.93 2.11 3.57
C TYR A 194 17.79 3.32 3.21
N ASN A 195 18.33 4.02 4.21
CA ASN A 195 19.09 5.26 3.99
C ASN A 195 20.55 5.02 3.57
N ASP A 196 20.98 3.76 3.55
CA ASP A 196 22.32 3.26 3.22
C ASP A 196 22.48 2.90 1.73
N VAL A 197 21.44 3.08 0.91
CA VAL A 197 21.53 2.90 -0.54
C VAL A 197 21.94 4.19 -1.22
N ASP A 198 22.93 4.09 -2.10
CA ASP A 198 23.40 5.20 -2.92
C ASP A 198 22.27 5.81 -3.76
N SER A 199 22.31 7.13 -3.81
CA SER A 199 21.38 8.00 -4.57
C SER A 199 21.75 8.11 -6.06
N LYS A 200 22.94 7.61 -6.44
CA LYS A 200 23.45 7.65 -7.82
C LYS A 200 22.82 6.55 -8.66
#